data_AF-A0A959W6K9-F1
#
_entry.id   AF-A0A959W6K9-F1
#
_cell.length_a   1.000
_cell.length_b   1.000
_cell.length_c   1.000
_cell.angle_alpha   90.00
_cell.angle_beta   90.00
_cell.angle_gamma   90.00
#
_symmetry.space_group_name_H-M   'P 1'
#
loop_
_entity.id
_entity.type
_entity.pdbx_description
1 polymer ?
#
loop_
_entity_poly.entity_id
_entity_poly.type
_entity_poly.pdbx_seq_one_letter_code
_entity_poly.pdbx_strand_id
1 'polypeptide(L)'
;MIVTAGTYNVTTSMANSNSLLTVRGESGQPRPVINSTAPTVLTLNGGDDTLKDLTINQTAGVGGVTFLSADGLIDHVQVRSVGYPCLLAGTVRDSMCASTGAGDAINFNTSAGTWDLKLRNVTAIASGAGHYGLIYQGSGASIISVDARNVIAQGGTSPGTDVRAETAGASGATSVVLQNSNYDTVSSAGPGTETITAPGSGTNQVAAPLFVDTVEYQQAPGSPTIDAGSTDADTGTTTDLYGQPRIQGSAIDIGADEFQPPAPPPADTTPPETTIDKGPKQKSKSKKATFKFSSDDPAATFSCAVDKKPAAPCTSPLKLKRLKKGKHKLTVVATDAAGNADATPATYKWKVKKKRKHHHGHHH
;
A
#
# COMPACT_ATOMS: atom_id res chain seq x y z
N MET A 1 19.73 -18.00 -15.53
CA MET A 1 20.60 -17.07 -14.80
C MET A 1 19.91 -16.66 -13.51
N ILE A 2 20.54 -16.89 -12.36
CA ILE A 2 20.08 -16.38 -11.07
C ILE A 2 21.00 -15.22 -10.68
N VAL A 3 20.41 -14.10 -10.28
CA VAL A 3 21.11 -12.90 -9.81
C VAL A 3 20.91 -12.82 -8.30
N THR A 4 21.99 -13.00 -7.55
CA THR A 4 21.97 -12.87 -6.09
C THR A 4 21.60 -11.45 -5.67
N ALA A 5 21.04 -11.26 -4.48
CA ALA A 5 20.77 -9.92 -3.97
C ALA A 5 22.04 -9.05 -3.95
N GLY A 6 21.90 -7.79 -4.36
CA GLY A 6 23.01 -6.86 -4.46
C GLY A 6 22.74 -5.73 -5.45
N THR A 7 23.69 -4.80 -5.53
CA THR A 7 23.71 -3.74 -6.53
C THR A 7 24.84 -3.99 -7.52
N TYR A 8 24.50 -4.03 -8.81
CA TYR A 8 25.40 -4.33 -9.91
C TYR A 8 25.51 -3.12 -10.82
N ASN A 9 26.73 -2.77 -11.22
CA ASN A 9 26.95 -1.73 -12.24
C ASN A 9 27.48 -2.40 -13.50
N VAL A 10 26.75 -2.29 -14.61
CA VAL A 10 27.08 -2.97 -15.87
C VAL A 10 27.13 -1.98 -17.04
N THR A 11 28.22 -2.02 -17.80
CA THR A 11 28.43 -1.14 -18.97
C THR A 11 28.12 -1.82 -20.30
N THR A 12 27.91 -3.13 -20.28
CA THR A 12 27.52 -3.96 -21.43
C THR A 12 26.19 -4.65 -21.16
N SER A 13 25.55 -5.16 -22.21
CA SER A 13 24.34 -5.96 -22.06
C SER A 13 24.60 -7.16 -21.14
N MET A 14 23.66 -7.42 -20.23
CA MET A 14 23.72 -8.57 -19.32
C MET A 14 23.39 -9.88 -20.03
N ALA A 15 22.48 -9.83 -21.01
CA ALA A 15 22.13 -10.99 -21.81
C ALA A 15 21.59 -10.53 -23.17
N ASN A 16 22.00 -11.25 -24.21
CA ASN A 16 21.43 -11.18 -25.55
C ASN A 16 21.27 -12.62 -26.04
N SER A 17 20.04 -13.15 -26.00
CA SER A 17 19.76 -14.55 -26.26
C SER A 17 18.60 -14.72 -27.23
N ASN A 18 18.78 -15.61 -28.21
CA ASN A 18 17.71 -16.15 -29.06
C ASN A 18 17.30 -17.57 -28.64
N SER A 19 17.88 -18.07 -27.55
CA SER A 19 17.52 -19.35 -26.93
C SER A 19 16.80 -19.08 -25.61
N LEU A 20 15.97 -20.04 -25.19
CA LEU A 20 15.26 -19.98 -23.92
C LEU A 20 16.19 -19.62 -22.75
N LEU A 21 15.87 -18.51 -22.09
CA LEU A 21 16.62 -17.96 -20.97
C LEU A 21 15.68 -17.41 -19.90
N THR A 22 15.79 -17.99 -18.71
CA THR A 22 15.24 -17.38 -17.48
C THR A 22 16.31 -16.53 -16.80
N VAL A 23 16.03 -15.27 -16.53
CA VAL A 23 16.84 -14.38 -15.68
C VAL A 23 16.00 -13.99 -14.47
N ARG A 24 16.46 -14.27 -13.26
CA ARG A 24 15.69 -13.94 -12.06
C ARG A 24 16.51 -13.59 -10.84
N GLY A 25 15.93 -12.82 -9.92
CA GLY A 25 16.42 -12.68 -8.56
C GLY A 25 16.41 -14.01 -7.79
N GLU A 26 17.19 -14.06 -6.70
CA GLU A 26 17.17 -15.20 -5.80
C GLU A 26 15.90 -15.20 -4.93
N SER A 27 15.20 -16.34 -4.88
CA SER A 27 13.92 -16.47 -4.19
C SER A 27 14.04 -16.17 -2.69
N GLY A 28 13.15 -15.33 -2.17
CA GLY A 28 13.14 -14.93 -0.75
C GLY A 28 14.29 -13.99 -0.35
N GLN A 29 15.12 -13.56 -1.31
CA GLN A 29 16.12 -12.53 -1.09
C GLN A 29 15.61 -11.17 -1.58
N PRO A 30 16.18 -10.06 -1.10
CA PRO A 30 15.90 -8.75 -1.66
C PRO A 30 16.13 -8.71 -3.17
N ARG A 31 15.24 -8.01 -3.88
CA ARG A 31 15.35 -7.81 -5.33
C ARG A 31 16.71 -7.19 -5.69
N PRO A 32 17.53 -7.83 -6.54
CA PRO A 32 18.79 -7.25 -7.00
C PRO A 32 18.54 -6.01 -7.87
N VAL A 33 19.47 -5.04 -7.76
CA VAL A 33 19.44 -3.78 -8.49
C VAL A 33 20.56 -3.77 -9.53
N ILE A 34 20.21 -3.62 -10.79
CA ILE A 34 21.12 -3.52 -11.92
C ILE A 34 21.12 -2.08 -12.39
N ASN A 35 22.21 -1.35 -12.14
CA ASN A 35 22.46 -0.06 -12.75
C ASN A 35 23.23 -0.25 -14.05
N SER A 36 22.73 0.27 -15.16
CA SER A 36 23.33 0.06 -16.47
C SER A 36 23.50 1.34 -17.28
N THR A 37 24.60 1.39 -18.03
CA THR A 37 24.82 2.37 -19.11
C THR A 37 24.88 1.71 -20.48
N ALA A 38 24.54 0.43 -20.58
CA ALA A 38 24.54 -0.29 -21.84
C ALA A 38 23.44 0.25 -22.77
N PRO A 39 23.62 0.25 -24.11
CA PRO A 39 22.57 0.68 -25.04
C PRO A 39 21.25 -0.07 -24.85
N THR A 40 21.36 -1.38 -24.59
CA THR A 40 20.28 -2.27 -24.17
C THR A 40 20.75 -3.16 -23.01
N VAL A 41 20.00 -3.25 -21.91
CA VAL A 41 20.43 -4.05 -20.74
C VAL A 41 20.20 -5.54 -20.99
N LEU A 42 19.00 -5.92 -21.41
CA LEU A 42 18.61 -7.31 -21.71
C LEU A 42 17.92 -7.41 -23.06
N THR A 43 18.26 -8.44 -23.83
CA THR A 43 17.55 -8.84 -25.05
C THR A 43 17.24 -10.34 -24.99
N LEU A 44 15.95 -10.66 -24.92
CA LEU A 44 15.43 -12.00 -24.66
C LEU A 44 14.42 -12.39 -25.77
N ASN A 45 14.77 -13.35 -26.64
CA ASN A 45 13.99 -13.76 -27.81
C ASN A 45 13.79 -15.29 -27.93
N GLY A 46 13.81 -16.01 -26.80
CA GLY A 46 13.85 -17.48 -26.74
C GLY A 46 12.50 -18.23 -26.78
N GLY A 47 11.37 -17.55 -27.00
CA GLY A 47 10.02 -18.15 -27.01
C GLY A 47 9.32 -18.09 -25.65
N ASP A 48 9.86 -18.80 -24.65
CA ASP A 48 9.31 -18.87 -23.27
C ASP A 48 10.23 -18.17 -22.25
N ASP A 49 10.92 -17.11 -22.68
CA ASP A 49 11.84 -16.39 -21.81
C ASP A 49 11.13 -15.91 -20.55
N THR A 50 11.89 -15.75 -19.47
CA THR A 50 11.30 -15.35 -18.19
C THR A 50 12.23 -14.38 -17.48
N LEU A 51 11.72 -13.20 -17.13
CA LEU A 51 12.41 -12.19 -16.34
C LEU A 51 11.66 -11.97 -15.05
N LYS A 52 12.29 -12.24 -13.89
CA LYS A 52 11.60 -12.09 -12.59
C LYS A 52 12.42 -11.43 -11.52
N ASP A 53 11.76 -10.69 -10.63
CA ASP A 53 12.35 -10.21 -9.39
C ASP A 53 13.66 -9.43 -9.61
N LEU A 54 13.65 -8.43 -10.49
CA LEU A 54 14.81 -7.57 -10.76
C LEU A 54 14.41 -6.10 -10.77
N THR A 55 15.29 -5.23 -10.27
CA THR A 55 15.23 -3.79 -10.53
C THR A 55 16.34 -3.44 -11.52
N ILE A 56 15.99 -2.76 -12.61
CA ILE A 56 16.91 -2.33 -13.66
C ILE A 56 16.81 -0.81 -13.77
N ASN A 57 17.92 -0.13 -13.54
CA ASN A 57 18.05 1.31 -13.69
C ASN A 57 19.05 1.61 -14.81
N GLN A 58 18.55 1.95 -15.99
CA GLN A 58 19.36 2.33 -17.12
C GLN A 58 19.48 3.86 -17.20
N THR A 59 20.70 4.37 -17.09
CA THR A 59 20.98 5.82 -17.10
C THR A 59 21.54 6.34 -18.42
N ALA A 60 21.85 5.45 -19.36
CA ALA A 60 22.25 5.77 -20.72
C ALA A 60 21.82 4.65 -21.69
N GLY A 61 21.53 5.00 -22.94
CA GLY A 61 21.03 4.06 -23.94
C GLY A 61 19.59 4.33 -24.32
N VAL A 62 18.98 3.37 -25.01
CA VAL A 62 17.64 3.49 -25.58
C VAL A 62 16.68 2.41 -25.11
N GLY A 63 17.15 1.22 -24.72
CA GLY A 63 16.28 0.12 -24.29
C GLY A 63 16.64 -0.42 -22.91
N GLY A 64 15.72 -0.40 -21.94
CA GLY A 64 15.95 -1.07 -20.66
C GLY A 64 15.95 -2.58 -20.87
N VAL A 65 14.78 -3.13 -21.18
CA VAL A 65 14.56 -4.52 -21.51
C VAL A 65 13.97 -4.61 -22.92
N THR A 66 14.55 -5.47 -23.75
CA THR A 66 13.97 -5.92 -25.01
C THR A 66 13.55 -7.37 -24.86
N PHE A 67 12.30 -7.67 -25.17
CA PHE A 67 11.72 -8.97 -24.93
C PHE A 67 10.77 -9.32 -26.07
N LEU A 68 11.24 -10.05 -27.09
CA LEU A 68 10.44 -10.26 -28.32
C LEU A 68 9.88 -11.68 -28.36
N SER A 69 9.18 -12.03 -27.29
CA SER A 69 8.67 -13.36 -27.04
C SER A 69 7.19 -13.30 -26.68
N ALA A 70 6.30 -13.78 -27.56
CA ALA A 70 4.86 -13.73 -27.31
C ALA A 70 4.44 -14.56 -26.10
N ASP A 71 5.13 -15.68 -25.84
CA ASP A 71 4.81 -16.60 -24.74
C ASP A 71 5.66 -16.35 -23.48
N GLY A 72 6.57 -15.39 -23.53
CA GLY A 72 7.46 -15.11 -22.41
C GLY A 72 6.81 -14.25 -21.32
N LEU A 73 7.43 -14.26 -20.14
CA LEU A 73 6.89 -13.67 -18.91
C LEU A 73 7.86 -12.69 -18.24
N ILE A 74 7.37 -11.49 -17.94
CA ILE A 74 8.01 -10.52 -17.05
C ILE A 74 7.15 -10.41 -15.78
N ASP A 75 7.73 -10.66 -14.61
CA ASP A 75 7.01 -10.83 -13.33
C ASP A 75 7.77 -10.16 -12.18
N HIS A 76 7.16 -9.22 -11.45
CA HIS A 76 7.84 -8.51 -10.35
C HIS A 76 9.14 -7.80 -10.77
N VAL A 77 9.14 -7.22 -11.98
CA VAL A 77 10.28 -6.51 -12.53
C VAL A 77 10.03 -5.01 -12.53
N GLN A 78 11.04 -4.27 -12.12
CA GLN A 78 11.03 -2.82 -12.14
C GLN A 78 12.08 -2.33 -13.13
N VAL A 79 11.67 -1.60 -14.16
CA VAL A 79 12.58 -1.05 -15.17
C VAL A 79 12.45 0.45 -15.22
N ARG A 80 13.58 1.13 -15.04
CA ARG A 80 13.74 2.57 -15.24
C ARG A 80 14.74 2.79 -16.34
N SER A 81 14.42 3.64 -17.32
CA SER A 81 15.33 3.94 -18.42
C SER A 81 15.20 5.39 -18.85
N VAL A 82 16.32 6.01 -19.25
CA VAL A 82 16.30 7.33 -19.87
C VAL A 82 15.68 7.34 -21.29
N GLY A 83 15.51 6.16 -21.90
CA GLY A 83 14.83 5.96 -23.19
C GLY A 83 13.55 5.15 -23.00
N TYR A 84 13.47 4.00 -23.68
CA TYR A 84 12.36 3.06 -23.65
C TYR A 84 12.64 1.94 -22.62
N PRO A 85 12.10 2.01 -21.39
CA PRO A 85 12.34 0.99 -20.38
C PRO A 85 11.93 -0.40 -20.86
N CYS A 86 10.80 -0.54 -21.55
CA CYS A 86 10.27 -1.83 -21.93
C CYS A 86 9.90 -1.88 -23.42
N LEU A 87 10.72 -2.58 -24.20
CA LEU A 87 10.50 -2.91 -25.61
C LEU A 87 10.09 -4.38 -25.73
N LEU A 88 8.83 -4.69 -25.42
CA LEU A 88 8.43 -6.06 -25.11
C LEU A 88 7.18 -6.56 -25.84
N ALA A 89 7.15 -7.86 -26.08
CA ALA A 89 6.01 -8.69 -26.42
C ALA A 89 5.71 -9.63 -25.24
N GLY A 90 4.53 -10.26 -25.26
CA GLY A 90 4.15 -11.30 -24.32
C GLY A 90 3.46 -10.83 -23.04
N THR A 91 3.70 -11.54 -21.93
CA THR A 91 3.00 -11.29 -20.67
C THR A 91 3.86 -10.47 -19.71
N VAL A 92 3.33 -9.34 -19.26
CA VAL A 92 3.90 -8.52 -18.18
C VAL A 92 2.95 -8.50 -17.01
N ARG A 93 3.48 -8.82 -15.84
CA ARG A 93 2.70 -8.93 -14.61
C ARG A 93 3.42 -8.32 -13.42
N ASP A 94 2.68 -7.62 -12.57
CA ASP A 94 3.16 -7.06 -11.30
C ASP A 94 4.45 -6.24 -11.46
N SER A 95 4.55 -5.51 -12.56
CA SER A 95 5.81 -4.94 -13.04
C SER A 95 5.65 -3.48 -13.41
N MET A 96 6.75 -2.75 -13.34
CA MET A 96 6.79 -1.34 -13.67
C MET A 96 7.80 -1.07 -14.80
N CYS A 97 7.38 -0.26 -15.76
CA CYS A 97 8.22 0.28 -16.82
C CYS A 97 8.11 1.81 -16.76
N ALA A 98 9.19 2.50 -16.40
CA ALA A 98 9.17 3.95 -16.22
C ALA A 98 10.31 4.64 -16.98
N SER A 99 9.97 5.54 -17.89
CA SER A 99 10.94 6.41 -18.54
C SER A 99 11.33 7.55 -17.60
N THR A 100 12.62 7.80 -17.46
CA THR A 100 13.18 8.92 -16.68
C THR A 100 13.74 10.03 -17.59
N GLY A 101 13.63 9.86 -18.91
CA GLY A 101 14.09 10.80 -19.93
C GLY A 101 13.00 11.12 -20.94
N ALA A 102 13.27 10.86 -22.22
CA ALA A 102 12.30 11.02 -23.30
C ALA A 102 12.08 9.67 -23.97
N GLY A 103 10.95 9.02 -23.66
CA GLY A 103 10.65 7.70 -24.17
C GLY A 103 9.30 7.16 -23.72
N ASP A 104 8.81 6.21 -24.51
CA ASP A 104 7.58 5.47 -24.23
C ASP A 104 7.84 4.42 -23.15
N ALA A 105 6.85 4.15 -22.30
CA ALA A 105 7.05 3.21 -21.21
C ALA A 105 7.05 1.76 -21.69
N ILE A 106 5.97 1.32 -22.35
CA ILE A 106 5.88 0.02 -23.00
C ILE A 106 5.65 0.23 -24.49
N ASN A 107 6.56 -0.30 -25.30
CA ASN A 107 6.54 -0.13 -26.74
C ASN A 107 6.73 -1.48 -27.45
N PHE A 108 5.83 -1.79 -28.39
CA PHE A 108 5.92 -2.98 -29.23
C PHE A 108 5.65 -2.65 -30.70
N ASN A 109 6.58 -3.06 -31.56
CA ASN A 109 6.50 -2.84 -33.00
C ASN A 109 6.70 -4.16 -33.75
N THR A 110 5.84 -4.41 -34.73
CA THR A 110 5.97 -5.59 -35.61
C THR A 110 5.57 -5.28 -37.06
N SER A 111 6.02 -6.13 -37.99
CA SER A 111 5.74 -6.01 -39.43
C SER A 111 4.94 -7.17 -40.02
N ALA A 112 4.73 -8.24 -39.24
CA ALA A 112 3.92 -9.39 -39.62
C ALA A 112 3.57 -10.25 -38.41
N GLY A 113 2.58 -11.12 -38.60
CA GLY A 113 2.22 -12.17 -37.65
C GLY A 113 1.11 -11.78 -36.68
N THR A 114 0.70 -12.75 -35.87
CA THR A 114 -0.32 -12.59 -34.83
C THR A 114 0.36 -12.60 -33.47
N TRP A 115 0.03 -11.62 -32.65
CA TRP A 115 0.65 -11.39 -31.36
C TRP A 115 -0.44 -11.19 -30.31
N ASP A 116 -0.49 -12.10 -29.34
CA ASP A 116 -1.34 -12.00 -28.16
C ASP A 116 -0.48 -11.62 -26.95
N LEU A 117 -0.77 -10.48 -26.35
CA LEU A 117 -0.02 -9.92 -25.23
C LEU A 117 -0.94 -9.73 -24.03
N LYS A 118 -0.36 -9.81 -22.83
CA LYS A 118 -1.10 -9.62 -21.59
C LYS A 118 -0.39 -8.64 -20.68
N LEU A 119 -1.13 -7.67 -20.16
CA LEU A 119 -0.68 -6.80 -19.07
C LEU A 119 -1.56 -7.03 -17.85
N ARG A 120 -0.95 -7.29 -16.68
CA ARG A 120 -1.65 -7.54 -15.42
C ARG A 120 -0.98 -6.78 -14.29
N ASN A 121 -1.69 -5.87 -13.63
CA ASN A 121 -1.14 -5.11 -12.50
C ASN A 121 0.16 -4.41 -12.90
N VAL A 122 0.09 -3.57 -13.93
CA VAL A 122 1.28 -2.94 -14.56
C VAL A 122 1.22 -1.43 -14.37
N THR A 123 2.36 -0.84 -14.00
CA THR A 123 2.53 0.62 -13.99
C THR A 123 3.50 1.01 -15.12
N ALA A 124 3.00 1.73 -16.11
CA ALA A 124 3.70 2.13 -17.33
C ALA A 124 3.77 3.66 -17.40
N ILE A 125 4.93 4.25 -17.09
CA ILE A 125 5.12 5.71 -17.03
C ILE A 125 6.07 6.17 -18.14
N ALA A 126 5.58 7.02 -19.03
CA ALA A 126 6.37 7.69 -20.05
C ALA A 126 6.79 9.09 -19.59
N SER A 127 7.79 9.64 -20.26
CA SER A 127 8.31 10.99 -20.00
C SER A 127 8.79 11.63 -21.30
N GLY A 128 8.85 12.96 -21.32
CA GLY A 128 9.21 13.75 -22.50
C GLY A 128 8.02 14.07 -23.41
N ALA A 129 8.21 14.98 -24.36
CA ALA A 129 7.13 15.45 -25.23
C ALA A 129 6.75 14.40 -26.28
N GLY A 130 5.46 14.09 -26.44
CA GLY A 130 4.96 13.19 -27.49
C GLY A 130 5.23 11.70 -27.27
N HIS A 131 5.43 11.29 -26.01
CA HIS A 131 5.67 9.90 -25.62
C HIS A 131 4.46 9.24 -24.96
N TYR A 132 4.42 7.91 -25.05
CA TYR A 132 3.25 7.11 -24.71
C TYR A 132 3.48 6.17 -23.54
N GLY A 133 2.52 6.08 -22.61
CA GLY A 133 2.54 5.05 -21.57
C GLY A 133 2.56 3.65 -22.21
N LEU A 134 1.67 3.42 -23.17
CA LEU A 134 1.58 2.21 -23.98
C LEU A 134 1.53 2.57 -25.46
N ILE A 135 2.36 1.93 -26.28
CA ILE A 135 2.31 2.05 -27.74
C ILE A 135 2.49 0.70 -28.40
N TYR A 136 1.55 0.37 -29.29
CA TYR A 136 1.54 -0.85 -30.09
C TYR A 136 1.37 -0.50 -31.56
N GLN A 137 2.35 -0.85 -32.40
CA GLN A 137 2.34 -0.49 -33.82
C GLN A 137 2.54 -1.72 -34.70
N GLY A 138 1.57 -1.95 -35.57
CA GLY A 138 1.63 -2.97 -36.61
C GLY A 138 1.86 -2.37 -37.99
N SER A 139 2.85 -2.86 -38.72
CA SER A 139 2.98 -2.65 -40.17
C SER A 139 2.69 -3.95 -40.93
N GLY A 140 2.44 -3.87 -42.24
CA GLY A 140 2.18 -5.06 -43.06
C GLY A 140 0.91 -5.84 -42.66
N ALA A 141 0.99 -7.17 -42.66
CA ALA A 141 -0.09 -8.08 -42.25
C ALA A 141 0.14 -8.54 -40.79
N SER A 142 -0.01 -7.61 -39.86
CA SER A 142 0.15 -7.84 -38.42
C SER A 142 -1.18 -7.75 -37.68
N ILE A 143 -1.41 -8.66 -36.74
CA ILE A 143 -2.55 -8.66 -35.82
C ILE A 143 -1.97 -8.58 -34.41
N ILE A 144 -2.22 -7.49 -33.69
CA ILE A 144 -1.79 -7.30 -32.31
C ILE A 144 -3.04 -7.24 -31.43
N SER A 145 -3.11 -8.13 -30.45
CA SER A 145 -4.15 -8.16 -29.43
C SER A 145 -3.49 -8.02 -28.05
N VAL A 146 -3.83 -6.95 -27.35
CA VAL A 146 -3.35 -6.71 -25.98
C VAL A 146 -4.54 -6.79 -25.04
N ASP A 147 -4.51 -7.75 -24.14
CA ASP A 147 -5.45 -7.88 -23.03
C ASP A 147 -4.80 -7.28 -21.78
N ALA A 148 -5.23 -6.08 -21.39
CA ALA A 148 -4.67 -5.31 -20.28
C ALA A 148 -5.70 -5.15 -19.15
N ARG A 149 -5.32 -5.57 -17.94
CA ARG A 149 -6.15 -5.48 -16.74
C ARG A 149 -5.37 -4.87 -15.58
N ASN A 150 -5.99 -3.95 -14.84
CA ASN A 150 -5.37 -3.24 -13.71
C ASN A 150 -4.08 -2.53 -14.14
N VAL A 151 -4.12 -1.80 -15.26
CA VAL A 151 -2.96 -1.11 -15.81
C VAL A 151 -3.07 0.38 -15.56
N ILE A 152 -2.02 0.95 -14.96
CA ILE A 152 -1.76 2.37 -15.04
C ILE A 152 -0.87 2.60 -16.27
N ALA A 153 -1.38 3.31 -17.27
CA ALA A 153 -0.53 3.98 -18.27
C ALA A 153 -0.37 5.45 -17.88
N GLN A 154 0.73 6.09 -18.19
CA GLN A 154 0.84 7.54 -18.09
C GLN A 154 1.73 8.02 -19.23
N GLY A 155 1.18 8.83 -20.11
CA GLY A 155 1.88 9.47 -21.21
C GLY A 155 2.89 10.51 -20.74
N GLY A 156 3.73 10.94 -21.68
CA GLY A 156 4.66 12.02 -21.45
C GLY A 156 3.98 13.39 -21.36
N THR A 157 4.71 14.45 -21.69
CA THR A 157 4.14 15.80 -21.75
C THR A 157 3.63 16.10 -23.17
N SER A 158 2.63 16.98 -23.31
CA SER A 158 2.17 17.64 -24.56
C SER A 158 2.55 16.99 -25.92
N PRO A 159 1.62 16.30 -26.61
CA PRO A 159 0.33 15.82 -26.11
C PRO A 159 0.60 14.60 -25.24
N GLY A 160 0.39 14.72 -23.92
CA GLY A 160 0.61 13.62 -22.99
C GLY A 160 -0.38 12.51 -23.27
N THR A 161 0.01 11.60 -24.16
CA THR A 161 -0.88 10.62 -24.75
C THR A 161 -0.60 9.28 -24.10
N ASP A 162 -1.60 8.63 -23.55
CA ASP A 162 -1.32 7.51 -22.67
C ASP A 162 -1.27 6.16 -23.38
N VAL A 163 -2.21 5.90 -24.31
CA VAL A 163 -2.28 4.64 -25.05
C VAL A 163 -2.48 4.91 -26.54
N ARG A 164 -1.63 4.29 -27.37
CA ARG A 164 -1.67 4.39 -28.84
C ARG A 164 -1.70 3.01 -29.49
N ALA A 165 -2.70 2.80 -30.35
CA ALA A 165 -2.78 1.66 -31.27
C ALA A 165 -2.68 2.17 -32.71
N GLU A 166 -1.72 1.65 -33.47
CA GLU A 166 -1.49 2.05 -34.86
C GLU A 166 -1.42 0.85 -35.80
N THR A 167 -2.03 0.99 -36.98
CA THR A 167 -1.88 0.05 -38.08
C THR A 167 -1.49 0.78 -39.35
N ALA A 168 -0.29 0.52 -39.88
CA ALA A 168 0.23 1.17 -41.09
C ALA A 168 -0.03 0.38 -42.39
N GLY A 169 -0.37 -0.91 -42.31
CA GLY A 169 -0.57 -1.80 -43.46
C GLY A 169 -2.04 -2.06 -43.84
N ALA A 170 -2.30 -2.40 -45.11
CA ALA A 170 -3.66 -2.58 -45.65
C ALA A 170 -4.48 -3.75 -45.05
N SER A 171 -3.83 -4.70 -44.36
CA SER A 171 -4.46 -5.92 -43.82
C SER A 171 -4.17 -6.16 -42.32
N GLY A 172 -3.72 -5.14 -41.59
CA GLY A 172 -3.39 -5.27 -40.17
C GLY A 172 -4.53 -4.88 -39.23
N ALA A 173 -4.41 -5.27 -37.96
CA ALA A 173 -5.27 -4.83 -36.87
C ALA A 173 -4.46 -4.71 -35.57
N THR A 174 -4.75 -3.70 -34.76
CA THR A 174 -4.15 -3.52 -33.43
C THR A 174 -5.23 -3.15 -32.45
N SER A 175 -5.37 -3.93 -31.38
CA SER A 175 -6.38 -3.73 -30.35
C SER A 175 -5.73 -3.79 -28.98
N VAL A 176 -5.99 -2.79 -28.15
CA VAL A 176 -5.57 -2.71 -26.76
C VAL A 176 -6.82 -2.63 -25.89
N VAL A 177 -7.22 -3.79 -25.37
CA VAL A 177 -8.38 -3.93 -24.49
C VAL A 177 -7.94 -3.62 -23.07
N LEU A 178 -8.51 -2.57 -22.49
CA LEU A 178 -8.22 -2.07 -21.14
C LEU A 178 -9.42 -2.31 -20.25
N GLN A 179 -9.22 -3.05 -19.16
CA GLN A 179 -10.25 -3.37 -18.17
C GLN A 179 -9.76 -3.00 -16.78
N ASN A 180 -10.57 -2.22 -16.03
CA ASN A 180 -10.17 -1.69 -14.73
C ASN A 180 -8.80 -1.00 -14.82
N SER A 181 -8.64 -0.15 -15.83
CA SER A 181 -7.42 0.61 -16.08
C SER A 181 -7.75 2.09 -16.10
N ASN A 182 -6.75 2.95 -16.10
CA ASN A 182 -6.98 4.40 -16.06
C ASN A 182 -7.39 5.02 -17.41
N TYR A 183 -7.48 4.23 -18.50
CA TYR A 183 -7.89 4.71 -19.83
C TYR A 183 -8.77 3.73 -20.59
N ASP A 184 -9.44 4.26 -21.61
CA ASP A 184 -10.39 3.52 -22.46
C ASP A 184 -9.70 2.55 -23.42
N THR A 185 -10.40 1.47 -23.77
CA THR A 185 -9.97 0.51 -24.81
C THR A 185 -9.79 1.23 -26.14
N VAL A 186 -8.67 0.96 -26.83
CA VAL A 186 -8.39 1.50 -28.16
C VAL A 186 -8.21 0.39 -29.18
N SER A 187 -8.71 0.62 -30.39
CA SER A 187 -8.48 -0.28 -31.52
C SER A 187 -8.29 0.52 -32.79
N SER A 188 -7.46 -0.01 -33.68
CA SER A 188 -7.19 0.50 -35.02
C SER A 188 -7.24 -0.68 -36.00
N ALA A 189 -7.90 -0.50 -37.14
CA ALA A 189 -8.02 -1.52 -38.17
C ALA A 189 -7.98 -0.89 -39.56
N GLY A 190 -7.21 -1.49 -40.46
CA GLY A 190 -6.98 -0.96 -41.80
C GLY A 190 -5.79 -0.01 -41.92
N PRO A 191 -5.48 0.47 -43.14
CA PRO A 191 -4.25 1.21 -43.40
C PRO A 191 -4.29 2.64 -42.85
N GLY A 192 -3.25 3.00 -42.09
CA GLY A 192 -3.00 4.37 -41.62
C GLY A 192 -3.96 4.87 -40.55
N THR A 193 -4.64 3.96 -39.84
CA THR A 193 -5.55 4.32 -38.75
C THR A 193 -4.81 4.37 -37.41
N GLU A 194 -5.12 5.40 -36.62
CA GLU A 194 -4.57 5.63 -35.29
C GLU A 194 -5.71 5.95 -34.33
N THR A 195 -5.64 5.38 -33.13
CA THR A 195 -6.54 5.73 -32.02
C THR A 195 -5.71 6.07 -30.79
N ILE A 196 -6.03 7.22 -30.20
CA ILE A 196 -5.44 7.76 -28.97
C ILE A 196 -6.54 7.83 -27.90
N THR A 197 -6.23 7.43 -26.67
CA THR A 197 -7.15 7.58 -25.52
C THR A 197 -7.30 9.03 -25.04
N ALA A 198 -8.51 9.39 -24.61
CA ALA A 198 -8.74 10.44 -23.62
C ALA A 198 -8.71 9.84 -22.19
N PRO A 199 -8.55 10.63 -21.12
CA PRO A 199 -8.87 10.18 -19.74
C PRO A 199 -10.24 9.48 -19.72
N GLY A 200 -10.30 8.31 -19.09
CA GLY A 200 -11.33 7.29 -19.36
C GLY A 200 -12.78 7.76 -19.19
N SER A 201 -13.72 7.02 -19.77
CA SER A 201 -15.16 7.16 -19.55
C SER A 201 -15.79 5.79 -19.25
N GLY A 202 -16.72 5.70 -18.30
CA GLY A 202 -17.30 4.41 -17.90
C GLY A 202 -16.39 3.62 -16.95
N THR A 203 -16.24 2.29 -17.13
CA THR A 203 -15.51 1.36 -16.23
C THR A 203 -13.99 1.63 -16.08
N ASN A 204 -13.51 2.74 -16.61
CA ASN A 204 -12.13 3.22 -16.56
C ASN A 204 -12.06 4.54 -15.78
N GLN A 205 -10.95 4.79 -15.08
CA GLN A 205 -10.83 5.97 -14.23
C GLN A 205 -10.76 7.28 -15.04
N VAL A 206 -11.52 8.29 -14.60
CA VAL A 206 -11.55 9.64 -15.21
C VAL A 206 -10.48 10.58 -14.65
N ALA A 207 -9.87 10.24 -13.51
CA ALA A 207 -8.91 11.06 -12.79
C ALA A 207 -7.49 10.46 -12.85
N ALA A 208 -6.48 11.32 -12.93
CA ALA A 208 -5.09 10.90 -12.99
C ALA A 208 -4.67 10.18 -11.68
N PRO A 209 -3.87 9.09 -11.77
CA PRO A 209 -3.27 8.46 -10.60
C PRO A 209 -2.41 9.44 -9.81
N LEU A 210 -2.37 9.26 -8.49
CA LEU A 210 -1.52 10.03 -7.59
C LEU A 210 -0.39 9.14 -7.07
N PHE A 211 0.83 9.63 -7.12
CA PHE A 211 2.01 8.91 -6.66
C PHE A 211 2.73 9.66 -5.54
N VAL A 212 3.37 8.92 -4.64
CA VAL A 212 4.17 9.47 -3.53
C VAL A 212 5.46 10.11 -4.07
N ASP A 213 6.02 9.54 -5.12
CA ASP A 213 7.25 9.99 -5.77
C ASP A 213 7.24 9.68 -7.28
N THR A 214 8.30 10.10 -7.97
CA THR A 214 8.50 9.88 -9.42
C THR A 214 9.58 8.83 -9.72
N VAL A 215 9.93 8.01 -8.72
CA VAL A 215 11.00 7.01 -8.81
C VAL A 215 10.40 5.62 -8.69
N GLU A 216 9.76 5.31 -7.58
CA GLU A 216 9.07 4.06 -7.29
C GLU A 216 7.62 4.11 -7.79
N TYR A 217 7.00 5.28 -7.93
CA TYR A 217 5.60 5.39 -8.35
C TYR A 217 4.66 4.53 -7.48
N GLN A 218 4.94 4.48 -6.17
CA GLN A 218 3.98 3.98 -5.20
C GLN A 218 2.79 4.93 -5.13
N GLN A 219 1.59 4.37 -5.01
CA GLN A 219 0.37 5.17 -5.00
C GLN A 219 0.29 6.03 -3.74
N ALA A 220 -0.11 7.28 -3.91
CA ALA A 220 -0.35 8.19 -2.79
C ALA A 220 -1.75 7.97 -2.19
N PRO A 221 -1.94 8.26 -0.89
CA PRO A 221 -3.26 8.23 -0.27
C PRO A 221 -4.27 9.08 -1.06
N GLY A 222 -5.42 8.47 -1.40
CA GLY A 222 -6.47 9.11 -2.19
C GLY A 222 -6.29 9.05 -3.70
N SER A 223 -5.31 8.29 -4.21
CA SER A 223 -5.22 7.99 -5.64
C SER A 223 -6.53 7.31 -6.12
N PRO A 224 -7.10 7.70 -7.27
CA PRO A 224 -8.34 7.11 -7.80
C PRO A 224 -8.18 5.65 -8.25
N THR A 225 -6.95 5.15 -8.30
CA THR A 225 -6.58 3.80 -8.70
C THR A 225 -6.58 2.79 -7.54
N ILE A 226 -6.69 3.27 -6.29
CA ILE A 226 -6.80 2.42 -5.10
C ILE A 226 -8.18 1.74 -5.08
N ASP A 227 -8.22 0.44 -4.76
CA ASP A 227 -9.43 -0.37 -4.63
C ASP A 227 -10.31 -0.36 -5.91
N ALA A 228 -9.74 -0.09 -7.09
CA ALA A 228 -10.46 0.08 -8.35
C ALA A 228 -10.24 -1.05 -9.36
N GLY A 229 -9.39 -2.02 -9.04
CA GLY A 229 -9.02 -3.13 -9.90
C GLY A 229 -10.01 -4.30 -9.90
N SER A 230 -9.66 -5.34 -10.64
CA SER A 230 -10.40 -6.61 -10.71
C SER A 230 -9.45 -7.81 -10.69
N THR A 231 -9.92 -8.96 -10.24
CA THR A 231 -9.12 -10.19 -10.23
C THR A 231 -9.47 -11.11 -11.41
N ASP A 232 -8.46 -11.76 -11.98
CA ASP A 232 -8.58 -12.88 -12.90
C ASP A 232 -7.50 -13.95 -12.59
N ALA A 233 -7.46 -15.02 -13.41
CA ALA A 233 -6.49 -16.10 -13.23
C ALA A 233 -5.02 -15.66 -13.43
N ASP A 234 -4.80 -14.58 -14.17
CA ASP A 234 -3.49 -14.05 -14.51
C ASP A 234 -3.03 -12.93 -13.56
N THR A 235 -3.95 -12.23 -12.87
CA THR A 235 -3.65 -11.31 -11.74
C THR A 235 -3.38 -12.05 -10.43
N GLY A 236 -3.53 -13.38 -10.39
CA GLY A 236 -3.56 -14.22 -9.19
C GLY A 236 -2.22 -14.40 -8.45
N THR A 237 -1.33 -13.41 -8.48
CA THR A 237 -0.14 -13.40 -7.64
C THR A 237 -0.49 -13.04 -6.21
N THR A 238 0.31 -13.55 -5.28
CA THR A 238 0.09 -13.32 -3.85
C THR A 238 0.59 -11.96 -3.39
N THR A 239 1.53 -11.38 -4.15
CA THR A 239 2.23 -10.16 -3.75
C THR A 239 2.35 -9.15 -4.88
N ASP A 240 2.44 -7.89 -4.51
CA ASP A 240 2.70 -6.80 -5.42
C ASP A 240 4.16 -6.63 -5.81
N LEU A 241 4.47 -5.62 -6.62
CA LEU A 241 5.84 -5.29 -7.00
C LEU A 241 6.73 -5.00 -5.78
N TYR A 242 6.20 -4.60 -4.63
CA TYR A 242 6.96 -4.29 -3.42
C TYR A 242 6.95 -5.43 -2.39
N GLY A 243 6.40 -6.59 -2.75
CA GLY A 243 6.33 -7.77 -1.90
C GLY A 243 5.20 -7.73 -0.87
N GLN A 244 4.28 -6.78 -0.97
CA GLN A 244 3.11 -6.67 -0.10
C GLN A 244 1.98 -7.57 -0.62
N PRO A 245 1.09 -8.07 0.26
CA PRO A 245 -0.10 -8.81 -0.18
C PRO A 245 -0.88 -8.06 -1.26
N ARG A 246 -1.28 -8.77 -2.33
CA ARG A 246 -1.93 -8.17 -3.50
C ARG A 246 -3.41 -7.83 -3.32
N ILE A 247 -3.99 -8.19 -2.18
CA ILE A 247 -5.37 -7.84 -1.83
C ILE A 247 -5.34 -7.39 -0.38
N GLN A 248 -5.42 -6.08 -0.15
CA GLN A 248 -5.49 -5.52 1.20
C GLN A 248 -6.77 -4.74 1.49
N GLY A 249 -7.46 -4.31 0.43
CA GLY A 249 -8.73 -3.63 0.53
C GLY A 249 -9.92 -4.49 0.10
N SER A 250 -10.89 -3.79 -0.47
CA SER A 250 -12.09 -4.38 -1.07
C SER A 250 -11.84 -4.95 -2.47
N ALA A 251 -10.82 -4.44 -3.15
CA ALA A 251 -10.35 -4.92 -4.44
C ALA A 251 -8.82 -4.77 -4.51
N ILE A 252 -8.23 -5.39 -5.53
CA ILE A 252 -6.86 -5.10 -5.94
C ILE A 252 -6.78 -3.67 -6.49
N ASP A 253 -5.65 -3.02 -6.30
CA ASP A 253 -5.36 -1.73 -6.90
C ASP A 253 -5.05 -1.84 -8.41
N ILE A 254 -5.33 -0.76 -9.13
CA ILE A 254 -4.86 -0.61 -10.52
C ILE A 254 -3.37 -0.25 -10.48
N GLY A 255 -2.53 -1.02 -11.17
CA GLY A 255 -1.08 -0.79 -11.26
C GLY A 255 -0.25 -1.89 -10.59
N ALA A 256 1.07 -1.69 -10.57
CA ALA A 256 2.03 -2.65 -10.03
C ALA A 256 2.11 -2.66 -8.49
N ASP A 257 1.67 -1.58 -7.85
CA ASP A 257 1.66 -1.36 -6.40
C ASP A 257 0.29 -1.65 -5.81
N GLU A 258 0.22 -2.34 -4.66
CA GLU A 258 -0.98 -2.40 -3.83
C GLU A 258 -0.82 -1.42 -2.67
N PHE A 259 -1.60 -0.34 -2.67
CA PHE A 259 -1.51 0.71 -1.68
C PHE A 259 -1.67 0.16 -0.26
N GLN A 260 -0.65 0.44 0.54
CA GLN A 260 -0.63 0.09 1.95
C GLN A 260 -1.05 1.31 2.76
N PRO A 261 -2.26 1.34 3.36
CA PRO A 261 -2.53 2.36 4.35
C PRO A 261 -1.50 2.21 5.48
N PRO A 262 -1.05 3.33 6.08
CA PRO A 262 -0.17 3.23 7.23
C PRO A 262 -0.82 2.34 8.28
N ALA A 263 -0.04 1.42 8.86
CA ALA A 263 -0.54 0.51 9.87
C ALA A 263 -1.23 1.33 10.99
N PRO A 264 -2.40 0.87 11.50
CA PRO A 264 -3.03 1.52 12.64
C PRO A 264 -2.00 1.63 13.78
N PRO A 265 -2.01 2.72 14.56
CA PRO A 265 -1.17 2.78 15.75
C PRO A 265 -1.47 1.56 16.63
N PRO A 266 -0.46 1.00 17.32
CA PRO A 266 -0.66 -0.14 18.20
C PRO A 266 -1.73 0.19 19.23
N ALA A 267 -2.56 -0.81 19.59
CA ALA A 267 -3.56 -0.64 20.62
C ALA A 267 -2.90 -0.18 21.93
N ASP A 268 -3.52 0.80 22.61
CA ASP A 268 -3.04 1.23 23.92
C ASP A 268 -3.26 0.10 24.93
N THR A 269 -2.17 -0.29 25.58
CA THR A 269 -2.13 -1.36 26.59
C THR A 269 -1.60 -0.86 27.92
N THR A 270 -1.45 0.46 28.09
CA THR A 270 -0.87 1.09 29.27
C THR A 270 -1.98 1.39 30.27
N PRO A 271 -2.09 0.67 31.40
CA PRO A 271 -3.11 0.99 32.38
C PRO A 271 -2.80 2.30 33.10
N PRO A 272 -3.82 3.08 33.47
CA PRO A 272 -3.63 4.27 34.29
C PRO A 272 -3.30 3.89 35.74
N GLU A 273 -2.63 4.78 36.48
CA GLU A 273 -2.43 4.68 37.92
C GLU A 273 -3.39 5.61 38.67
N THR A 274 -4.07 5.09 39.69
CA THR A 274 -4.97 5.89 40.54
C THR A 274 -4.25 6.41 41.78
N THR A 275 -4.44 7.67 42.13
CA THR A 275 -3.95 8.25 43.39
C THR A 275 -5.09 8.80 44.25
N ILE A 276 -5.09 8.52 45.56
CA ILE A 276 -5.99 9.17 46.52
C ILE A 276 -5.28 10.36 47.16
N ASP A 277 -5.47 11.55 46.58
CA ASP A 277 -4.84 12.81 47.01
C ASP A 277 -5.25 13.23 48.42
N LYS A 278 -6.52 12.99 48.77
CA LYS A 278 -7.08 13.45 50.05
C LYS A 278 -8.10 12.48 50.59
N GLY A 279 -7.93 12.11 51.86
CA GLY A 279 -8.89 11.30 52.61
C GLY A 279 -9.29 11.94 53.95
N PRO A 280 -10.30 11.37 54.65
CA PRO A 280 -10.62 11.77 56.01
C PRO A 280 -9.48 11.38 56.97
N LYS A 281 -9.39 12.02 58.14
CA LYS A 281 -8.46 11.56 59.20
C LYS A 281 -8.66 10.06 59.46
N GLN A 282 -7.56 9.29 59.51
CA GLN A 282 -7.57 7.83 59.73
C GLN A 282 -8.43 7.38 60.93
N LYS A 283 -8.57 8.23 61.95
CA LYS A 283 -9.47 8.02 63.10
C LYS A 283 -10.33 9.27 63.31
N SER A 284 -11.63 9.19 63.01
CA SER A 284 -12.55 10.34 63.11
C SER A 284 -13.85 9.98 63.85
N LYS A 285 -14.50 10.98 64.47
CA LYS A 285 -15.87 10.83 65.03
C LYS A 285 -16.96 11.17 64.00
N SER A 286 -16.59 11.67 62.82
CA SER A 286 -17.51 12.04 61.74
C SER A 286 -18.09 10.80 61.06
N LYS A 287 -19.39 10.81 60.77
CA LYS A 287 -20.06 9.82 59.90
C LYS A 287 -20.07 10.23 58.41
N LYS A 288 -19.31 11.26 58.06
CA LYS A 288 -19.09 11.75 56.69
C LYS A 288 -17.61 11.58 56.35
N ALA A 289 -17.31 11.18 55.12
CA ALA A 289 -15.97 11.16 54.56
C ALA A 289 -15.98 11.82 53.18
N THR A 290 -14.88 12.49 52.83
CA THR A 290 -14.70 13.10 51.52
C THR A 290 -13.34 12.68 51.01
N PHE A 291 -13.32 12.18 49.79
CA PHE A 291 -12.13 11.75 49.10
C PHE A 291 -11.91 12.62 47.87
N LYS A 292 -10.65 13.01 47.64
CA LYS A 292 -10.18 13.46 46.33
C LYS A 292 -9.20 12.41 45.85
N PHE A 293 -9.33 12.07 44.58
CA PHE A 293 -8.45 11.18 43.85
C PHE A 293 -8.31 11.68 42.42
N SER A 294 -7.23 11.26 41.77
CA SER A 294 -6.88 11.55 40.39
C SER A 294 -6.33 10.29 39.72
N SER A 295 -6.14 10.38 38.40
CA SER A 295 -5.37 9.44 37.60
C SER A 295 -4.31 10.23 36.84
N ASP A 296 -3.21 9.58 36.47
CA ASP A 296 -2.24 10.07 35.50
C ASP A 296 -2.78 10.12 34.07
N ASP A 297 -3.85 9.37 33.77
CA ASP A 297 -4.68 9.57 32.58
C ASP A 297 -5.87 10.52 32.88
N PRO A 298 -5.90 11.75 32.32
CA PRO A 298 -6.99 12.69 32.53
C PRO A 298 -8.32 12.26 31.88
N ALA A 299 -8.30 11.33 30.93
CA ALA A 299 -9.50 10.80 30.27
C ALA A 299 -10.08 9.58 31.00
N ALA A 300 -9.37 9.02 31.98
CA ALA A 300 -9.82 7.83 32.69
C ALA A 300 -11.10 8.06 33.50
N THR A 301 -11.91 7.00 33.57
CA THR A 301 -13.11 6.92 34.41
C THR A 301 -12.81 6.15 35.70
N PHE A 302 -13.55 6.43 36.78
CA PHE A 302 -13.28 5.80 38.08
C PHE A 302 -14.41 4.88 38.53
N SER A 303 -14.03 3.74 39.10
CA SER A 303 -14.90 2.84 39.85
C SER A 303 -14.49 2.79 41.32
N CYS A 304 -15.45 2.95 42.23
CA CYS A 304 -15.22 2.99 43.66
C CYS A 304 -15.95 1.86 44.37
N ALA A 305 -15.22 1.10 45.21
CA ALA A 305 -15.79 0.14 46.14
C ALA A 305 -15.60 0.62 47.58
N VAL A 306 -16.67 0.65 48.37
CA VAL A 306 -16.63 0.98 49.80
C VAL A 306 -16.91 -0.26 50.63
N ASP A 307 -15.95 -0.62 51.47
CA ASP A 307 -15.94 -1.83 52.29
C ASP A 307 -16.06 -3.11 51.44
N LYS A 308 -17.13 -3.88 51.61
CA LYS A 308 -17.42 -5.11 50.85
C LYS A 308 -18.53 -4.90 49.82
N LYS A 309 -18.90 -3.65 49.52
CA LYS A 309 -19.92 -3.38 48.52
C LYS A 309 -19.33 -3.55 47.11
N PRO A 310 -20.17 -3.90 46.12
CA PRO A 310 -19.77 -3.89 44.72
C PRO A 310 -19.18 -2.53 44.32
N ALA A 311 -18.22 -2.57 43.40
CA ALA A 311 -17.68 -1.37 42.79
C ALA A 311 -18.76 -0.69 41.93
N ALA A 312 -18.79 0.64 41.94
CA ALA A 312 -19.73 1.43 41.15
C ALA A 312 -19.02 2.67 40.60
N PRO A 313 -19.45 3.19 39.43
CA PRO A 313 -18.91 4.43 38.88
C PRO A 313 -18.96 5.57 39.91
N CYS A 314 -17.88 6.34 39.99
CA CYS A 314 -17.75 7.44 40.94
C CYS A 314 -16.95 8.60 40.33
N THR A 315 -17.09 9.79 40.92
CA THR A 315 -16.32 10.98 40.54
C THR A 315 -15.58 11.58 41.74
N SER A 316 -14.46 12.24 41.45
CA SER A 316 -13.72 13.04 42.42
C SER A 316 -14.30 14.46 42.46
N PRO A 317 -14.67 15.03 43.62
CA PRO A 317 -14.56 14.46 44.96
C PRO A 317 -15.73 13.52 45.34
N LEU A 318 -15.41 12.32 45.85
CA LEU A 318 -16.40 11.38 46.39
C LEU A 318 -16.82 11.75 47.81
N LYS A 319 -18.13 11.97 48.03
CA LYS A 319 -18.69 12.32 49.35
C LYS A 319 -19.53 11.17 49.93
N LEU A 320 -19.00 10.49 50.94
CA LEU A 320 -19.72 9.45 51.68
C LEU A 320 -20.46 10.04 52.89
N LYS A 321 -21.71 9.62 53.07
CA LYS A 321 -22.58 10.03 54.19
C LYS A 321 -23.08 8.80 54.96
N ARG A 322 -23.57 9.02 56.18
CA ARG A 322 -24.21 7.99 57.03
C ARG A 322 -23.34 6.76 57.30
N LEU A 323 -22.01 6.93 57.40
CA LEU A 323 -21.08 5.86 57.72
C LEU A 323 -21.39 5.25 59.10
N LYS A 324 -21.37 3.91 59.17
CA LYS A 324 -21.49 3.18 60.43
C LYS A 324 -20.23 3.36 61.28
N LYS A 325 -20.30 3.01 62.57
CA LYS A 325 -19.10 2.97 63.43
C LYS A 325 -18.32 1.73 63.05
N GLY A 326 -17.01 1.84 62.88
CA GLY A 326 -16.19 0.70 62.45
C GLY A 326 -14.98 1.10 61.63
N LYS A 327 -14.23 0.09 61.18
CA LYS A 327 -13.19 0.23 60.16
C LYS A 327 -13.88 0.29 58.79
N HIS A 328 -13.36 1.12 57.91
CA HIS A 328 -13.79 1.24 56.53
C HIS A 328 -12.60 1.19 55.57
N LYS A 329 -12.86 0.76 54.33
CA LYS A 329 -11.90 0.77 53.23
C LYS A 329 -12.58 1.38 52.00
N LEU A 330 -11.87 2.27 51.32
CA LEU A 330 -12.19 2.71 49.96
C LEU A 330 -11.16 2.05 49.05
N THR A 331 -11.62 1.51 47.92
CA THR A 331 -10.80 1.11 46.78
C THR A 331 -11.27 1.94 45.60
N VAL A 332 -10.34 2.57 44.87
CA VAL A 332 -10.60 3.33 43.65
C VAL A 332 -9.76 2.72 42.53
N VAL A 333 -10.37 2.55 41.37
CA VAL A 333 -9.74 2.02 40.15
C VAL A 333 -10.04 3.00 39.02
N ALA A 334 -9.00 3.48 38.34
CA ALA A 334 -9.11 4.21 37.09
C ALA A 334 -9.15 3.23 35.92
N THR A 335 -9.90 3.55 34.88
CA THR A 335 -9.93 2.80 33.62
C THR A 335 -9.90 3.79 32.47
N ASP A 336 -8.92 3.65 31.59
CA ASP A 336 -8.73 4.54 30.44
C ASP A 336 -9.80 4.32 29.36
N ALA A 337 -9.69 5.04 28.25
CA ALA A 337 -10.59 4.91 27.10
C ALA A 337 -10.42 3.60 26.31
N ALA A 338 -9.24 2.97 26.39
CA ALA A 338 -8.93 1.69 25.75
C ALA A 338 -9.43 0.48 26.58
N GLY A 339 -9.88 0.70 27.81
CA GLY A 339 -10.37 -0.32 28.73
C GLY A 339 -9.29 -0.89 29.65
N ASN A 340 -8.07 -0.34 29.65
CA ASN A 340 -7.04 -0.75 30.59
C ASN A 340 -7.39 -0.20 31.98
N ALA A 341 -7.47 -1.10 32.96
CA ALA A 341 -7.78 -0.76 34.34
C ALA A 341 -6.52 -0.74 35.20
N ASP A 342 -6.45 0.22 36.12
CA ASP A 342 -5.40 0.30 37.13
C ASP A 342 -5.15 -1.06 37.79
N ALA A 343 -3.95 -1.58 37.57
CA ALA A 343 -3.51 -2.88 38.05
C ALA A 343 -3.23 -2.87 39.57
N THR A 344 -3.00 -1.70 40.15
CA THR A 344 -2.71 -1.46 41.56
C THR A 344 -3.72 -0.49 42.20
N PRO A 345 -5.00 -0.88 42.33
CA PRO A 345 -6.06 -0.02 42.83
C PRO A 345 -5.69 0.77 44.08
N ALA A 346 -5.88 2.09 44.05
CA ALA A 346 -5.64 2.94 45.21
C ALA A 346 -6.58 2.59 46.37
N THR A 347 -6.02 2.39 47.57
CA THR A 347 -6.83 2.06 48.76
C THR A 347 -6.61 3.00 49.93
N TYR A 348 -7.69 3.33 50.64
CA TYR A 348 -7.65 4.13 51.86
C TYR A 348 -8.44 3.48 52.99
N LYS A 349 -7.79 3.29 54.16
CA LYS A 349 -8.42 2.70 55.36
C LYS A 349 -8.62 3.76 56.44
N TRP A 350 -9.82 3.84 57.01
CA TRP A 350 -10.13 4.74 58.13
C TRP A 350 -11.07 4.12 59.16
N LYS A 351 -11.21 4.75 60.33
CA LYS A 351 -12.10 4.29 61.41
C LYS A 351 -13.03 5.41 61.91
N VAL A 352 -14.33 5.13 61.89
CA VAL A 352 -15.36 5.98 62.52
C VAL A 352 -15.53 5.56 63.99
N LYS A 353 -15.09 6.42 64.91
CA LYS A 353 -15.13 6.23 66.36
C LYS A 353 -16.50 6.55 66.95
N LYS A 354 -16.80 5.95 68.11
CA LYS A 354 -17.92 6.38 68.97
C LYS A 354 -17.66 7.81 69.46
N LYS A 355 -18.68 8.68 69.44
CA LYS A 355 -18.68 9.88 70.31
C LYS A 355 -18.70 9.38 71.75
N ARG A 356 -17.76 9.79 72.60
CA ARG A 356 -17.85 9.57 74.05
C ARG A 356 -19.06 10.39 74.52
N LYS A 357 -20.00 9.78 75.25
CA LYS A 357 -20.96 10.55 76.05
C LYS A 357 -20.14 11.17 77.19
N HIS A 358 -20.13 12.49 77.32
CA HIS A 358 -19.75 13.08 78.60
C HIS A 358 -20.91 12.76 79.55
N HIS A 359 -20.65 11.96 80.58
CA HIS A 359 -21.52 11.96 81.74
C HIS A 359 -21.33 13.33 82.39
N HIS A 360 -22.31 14.22 82.28
CA HIS A 360 -22.45 15.29 83.26
C HIS A 360 -22.97 14.61 84.52
N GLY A 361 -22.07 14.40 85.49
CA GLY A 361 -22.49 14.13 86.85
C GLY A 361 -23.16 15.40 87.36
N HIS A 362 -24.47 15.36 87.54
CA HIS A 362 -25.14 16.27 88.45
C HIS A 362 -24.60 15.93 89.85
N HIS A 363 -23.74 16.80 90.39
CA HIS A 363 -23.60 16.89 91.83
C HIS A 363 -24.77 17.73 92.36
N HIS A 364 -25.30 17.23 93.47
CA HIS A 364 -26.53 17.62 94.17
C HIS A 364 -26.67 19.11 94.45
#